data_AF-A0A453B3K0-F1
#
_entry.id   AF-A0A453B3K0-F1
#
_cell.length_a   1.000
_cell.length_b   1.000
_cell.length_c   1.000
_cell.angle_alpha   90.00
_cell.angle_beta   90.00
_cell.angle_gamma   90.00
#
_symmetry.space_group_name_H-M   'P 1'
#
loop_
_entity.id
_entity.type
_entity.pdbx_description
1 polymer ?
#
loop_
_entity_poly.entity_id
_entity_poly.type
_entity_poly.pdbx_seq_one_letter_code
_entity_poly.pdbx_strand_id
1 'polypeptide(L)' 'MSFDSLGEAYDFYNLYSWDLGFGIRYGKSRLNVKRTKCMQEIVCGCSVNT' A
#
# COMPACT_ATOMS: atom_id res chain seq x y z
N MET A 1 2.60 -3.66 14.64
CA MET A 1 2.49 -2.34 13.99
C MET A 1 1.03 -2.11 13.64
N SER A 2 0.49 -0.95 14.00
CA SER A 2 -0.86 -0.49 13.61
C SER A 2 -0.73 0.94 13.10
N PHE A 3 -1.53 1.30 12.10
CA PHE A 3 -1.53 2.63 11.49
C PHE A 3 -2.90 3.26 11.67
N ASP A 4 -2.95 4.58 11.83
CA ASP A 4 -4.20 5.32 11.99
C ASP A 4 -4.89 5.57 10.65
N SER A 5 -4.15 5.42 9.54
CA SER A 5 -4.71 5.59 8.20
C SER A 5 -4.04 4.72 7.13
N LEU A 6 -4.72 4.60 5.99
CA LEU A 6 -4.17 3.98 4.79
C LEU A 6 -2.92 4.73 4.28
N GLY A 7 -2.93 6.07 4.35
CA GLY A 7 -1.83 6.90 3.85
C GLY A 7 -0.56 6.66 4.64
N GLU A 8 -0.67 6.64 5.97
CA GLU A 8 0.45 6.35 6.86
C GLU A 8 1.05 4.96 6.61
N ALA A 9 0.21 3.93 6.43
CA ALA A 9 0.67 2.60 6.06
C ALA A 9 1.39 2.60 4.69
N TYR A 10 0.89 3.37 3.73
CA TYR A 10 1.51 3.48 2.41
C TYR A 10 2.87 4.16 2.46
N ASP A 11 2.99 5.28 3.17
CA ASP A 11 4.25 6.01 3.32
C ASP A 11 5.31 5.16 4.02
N PHE A 12 4.91 4.41 5.06
CA PHE A 12 5.78 3.45 5.74
C PHE A 12 6.33 2.39 4.79
N TYR A 13 5.47 1.74 4.00
CA TYR A 13 5.91 0.71 3.06
C TYR A 13 6.66 1.28 1.84
N ASN A 14 6.42 2.53 1.47
CA ASN A 14 7.15 3.21 0.40
C ASN A 14 8.60 3.51 0.81
N LEU A 15 8.82 3.94 2.06
CA LEU A 15 10.17 4.10 2.61
C LEU A 15 10.93 2.77 2.64
N TYR A 16 10.25 1.70 3.05
CA TYR A 16 10.81 0.34 3.04
C TYR A 16 11.12 -0.15 1.61
N SER A 17 10.22 0.10 0.65
CA SER A 17 10.39 -0.37 -0.73
C SER A 17 11.52 0.38 -1.44
N TRP A 18 11.71 1.67 -1.13
CA TRP A 18 12.84 2.46 -1.63
C TRP A 18 14.16 1.82 -1.25
N ASP A 19 14.35 1.49 0.04
CA ASP A 19 15.58 0.88 0.55
C ASP A 19 15.89 -0.46 -0.16
N LEU A 20 14.84 -1.19 -0.54
CA LEU A 20 14.93 -2.46 -1.25
C LEU A 20 14.93 -2.36 -2.78
N GLY A 21 14.82 -1.16 -3.35
CA GLY A 21 14.90 -0.94 -4.80
C GLY A 21 13.64 -1.32 -5.61
N PHE A 22 12.45 -1.30 -5.00
CA PHE A 22 11.18 -1.48 -5.72
C PHE A 22 10.15 -0.40 -5.37
N GLY A 23 9.18 -0.20 -6.26
CA GLY A 23 8.03 0.67 -6.01
C GLY A 23 6.85 -0.09 -5.42
N ILE A 24 5.88 0.61 -4.81
CA ILE A 24 4.63 -0.01 -4.36
C ILE A 24 3.42 0.66 -4.99
N ARG A 25 2.31 -0.07 -5.09
CA ARG A 25 1.03 0.45 -5.61
C ARG A 25 -0.15 -0.14 -4.84
N TYR A 26 -1.30 0.52 -4.96
CA TYR A 26 -2.55 -0.04 -4.45
C TYR A 26 -3.02 -1.22 -5.32
N GLY A 27 -3.22 -2.36 -4.67
CA GLY A 27 -3.83 -3.56 -5.24
C GLY A 27 -5.36 -3.55 -5.12
N LYS A 28 -5.94 -4.73 -4.92
CA LYS A 28 -7.40 -4.85 -4.77
C LYS A 28 -7.86 -4.18 -3.49
N SER A 29 -9.09 -3.68 -3.51
CA SER A 29 -9.76 -3.17 -2.31
C SER A 29 -11.04 -3.96 -2.06
N ARG A 30 -11.46 -4.05 -0.80
CA ARG A 30 -12.75 -4.64 -0.44
C ARG A 30 -13.64 -3.58 0.21
N LEU A 31 -14.90 -3.63 -0.17
CA LEU A 31 -15.96 -2.83 0.43
C LEU A 31 -16.76 -3.69 1.40
N ASN A 32 -17.25 -3.08 2.46
CA ASN A 32 -18.24 -3.69 3.34
C ASN A 32 -19.66 -3.58 2.75
N VAL A 33 -20.66 -4.12 3.46
CA VAL A 33 -22.08 -4.04 3.06
C VAL A 33 -22.60 -2.60 2.92
N LYS A 34 -21.97 -1.63 3.61
CA LYS A 34 -22.28 -0.20 3.53
C LYS A 34 -21.50 0.52 2.42
N ARG A 35 -20.81 -0.23 1.55
CA ARG A 35 -19.93 0.27 0.46
C ARG A 35 -18.78 1.15 0.95
N THR A 36 -18.37 1.02 2.20
CA THR A 36 -17.17 1.66 2.74
C THR A 36 -15.96 0.74 2.55
N LYS A 37 -14.83 1.28 2.11
CA LYS A 37 -13.58 0.52 1.96
C LYS A 37 -13.12 0.04 3.35
N CYS A 38 -13.00 -1.27 3.52
CA CYS A 38 -12.54 -1.89 4.77
C CYS A 38 -11.20 -2.62 4.61
N MET A 39 -10.72 -2.78 3.37
CA MET A 39 -9.42 -3.36 3.07
C MET A 39 -8.85 -2.68 1.83
N GLN A 40 -7.54 -2.47 1.82
CA GLN A 40 -6.77 -2.07 0.65
C GLN A 40 -5.46 -2.85 0.65
N GLU A 41 -5.21 -3.62 -0.42
CA GLU A 41 -3.91 -4.24 -0.63
C GLU A 41 -2.89 -3.16 -1.00
N ILE A 42 -1.68 -3.28 -0.46
CA ILE A 42 -0.46 -2.60 -0.93
C ILE A 42 0.42 -3.70 -1.50
N VAL A 43 0.80 -3.57 -2.77
CA VAL A 43 1.55 -4.60 -3.49
C VAL A 43 2.81 -4.02 -4.10
N CYS A 44 3.82 -4.87 -4.27
CA CYS A 44 5.02 -4.53 -5.02
C CYS A 44 4.65 -4.16 -6.47
N GLY A 45 5.14 -3.01 -6.94
CA GLY A 45 5.19 -2.63 -8.34
C GLY A 45 6.45 -3.17 -8.98
N CYS A 46 6.43 -3.40 -10.29
CA CYS A 46 7.65 -3.77 -11.04
C CYS A 46 8.78 -2.77 -10.78
N SER A 47 10.03 -3.22 -10.90
CA SER A 47 11.21 -2.39 -10.65
C SER A 47 11.09 -1.05 -11.37
N VAL A 48 11.36 0.03 -10.65
CA VAL A 48 11.70 1.31 -11.27
C VAL A 48 13.06 1.07 -11.90
N ASN A 49 13.09 0.67 -13.17
CA ASN A 49 14.32 0.63 -13.96
C ASN A 49 14.81 2.08 -14.06
N THR A 50 15.75 2.46 -13.21
CA THR A 50 16.59 3.66 -13.37
C THR A 50 17.73 3.36 -14.32
#